data_AF-A0A950C932-F1
#
_entry.id   AF-A0A950C932-F1
#
_cell.length_a   1.000
_cell.length_b   1.000
_cell.length_c   1.000
_cell.angle_alpha   90.00
_cell.angle_beta   90.00
_cell.angle_gamma   90.00
#
_symmetry.space_group_name_H-M   'P 1'
#
loop_
_entity.id
_entity.type
_entity.pdbx_description
1 polymer ?
#
loop_
_entity_poly.entity_id
_entity_poly.type
_entity_poly.pdbx_seq_one_letter_code
_entity_poly.pdbx_strand_id
1 'polypeptide(L)'
;MRITSLAILFLALVAASVSAAAAAPVQYDPQLLALMKQASMPYAGSTWSIFNHRGSGVFILLWGLTALIVGLQYPRRTWFRFVPPLMLLALAEFLILRNDPMTWPLGPIGFWYSMQSPEVFQHRIFILIIVSMGVIELLRAADRLPTVAARYAFPAVTLAGALLILFHQHLGPGMEQAMAAQGMPGMTMGGHDPNETMEASMAHIKHEHMWFAISGFCLVAAKLLADTGRLPGRLGAMLWPLFAIATGAYMLGYTE
;
A
#
# COMPACT_ATOMS: atom_id res chain seq x y z
N MET A 1 -0.32 -28.57 5.31
CA MET A 1 -1.18 -27.50 5.87
C MET A 1 -2.30 -27.22 4.87
N ARG A 2 -3.58 -27.23 5.28
CA ARG A 2 -4.70 -26.93 4.37
C ARG A 2 -4.81 -25.42 4.20
N ILE A 3 -5.00 -24.91 2.98
CA ILE A 3 -5.11 -23.47 2.68
C ILE A 3 -6.23 -22.81 3.48
N THR A 4 -7.31 -23.56 3.71
CA THR A 4 -8.42 -23.13 4.57
C THR A 4 -7.94 -22.75 5.97
N SER A 5 -6.97 -23.48 6.53
CA SER A 5 -6.36 -23.15 7.82
C SER A 5 -5.56 -21.84 7.78
N LEU A 6 -4.87 -21.54 6.67
CA LEU A 6 -4.14 -20.26 6.50
C LEU A 6 -5.09 -19.08 6.32
N ALA A 7 -6.15 -19.25 5.54
CA ALA A 7 -7.14 -18.20 5.32
C ALA A 7 -7.91 -17.88 6.61
N ILE A 8 -8.33 -18.92 7.35
CA ILE A 8 -8.98 -18.76 8.66
C ILE A 8 -8.02 -18.09 9.65
N LEU A 9 -6.76 -18.50 9.68
CA LEU A 9 -5.77 -17.90 10.57
C LEU A 9 -5.53 -16.42 10.23
N PHE A 10 -5.39 -16.08 8.95
CA PHE A 10 -5.23 -14.69 8.53
C PHE A 10 -6.44 -13.84 8.90
N LEU A 11 -7.66 -14.31 8.63
CA LEU A 11 -8.88 -13.58 9.01
C LEU A 11 -9.02 -13.43 10.53
N ALA A 12 -8.68 -14.48 11.29
CA ALA A 12 -8.69 -14.42 12.76
C ALA A 12 -7.64 -13.44 13.31
N LEU A 13 -6.44 -13.41 12.71
CA LEU A 13 -5.37 -12.48 13.07
C LEU A 13 -5.82 -11.04 12.79
N VAL A 14 -6.34 -10.77 11.59
CA VAL A 14 -6.86 -9.44 11.22
C VAL A 14 -7.99 -9.01 12.17
N ALA A 15 -8.94 -9.91 12.46
CA ALA A 15 -10.04 -9.60 13.37
C ALA A 15 -9.55 -9.30 14.80
N ALA A 16 -8.57 -10.06 15.30
CA ALA A 16 -7.95 -9.83 16.59
C ALA A 16 -7.20 -8.49 16.62
N SER A 17 -6.40 -8.19 15.59
CA SER A 17 -5.64 -6.95 15.44
C SER A 17 -6.55 -5.72 15.37
N VAL A 18 -7.64 -5.79 14.61
CA VAL A 18 -8.65 -4.73 14.52
C VAL A 18 -9.37 -4.53 15.85
N SER A 19 -9.73 -5.62 16.54
CA SER A 19 -10.38 -5.55 17.85
C SER A 19 -9.46 -4.92 18.90
N ALA A 20 -8.17 -5.26 18.88
CA ALA A 20 -7.15 -4.67 19.75
C ALA A 20 -6.93 -3.18 19.44
N ALA A 21 -6.88 -2.81 18.16
CA ALA A 21 -6.73 -1.42 17.72
C ALA A 21 -7.92 -0.53 18.13
N ALA A 22 -9.15 -1.04 18.01
CA ALA A 22 -10.35 -0.32 18.40
C ALA A 22 -10.48 -0.10 19.93
N ALA A 23 -9.73 -0.84 20.75
CA ALA A 23 -9.79 -0.77 22.21
C ALA A 23 -8.98 0.40 22.82
N ALA A 24 -8.19 1.12 22.03
CA ALA A 24 -7.34 2.22 22.50
C ALA A 24 -7.79 3.57 21.91
N PRO A 25 -8.85 4.21 22.44
CA PRO A 25 -9.24 5.53 21.96
C PRO A 25 -8.17 6.55 22.35
N VAL A 26 -7.50 7.14 21.36
CA VAL A 26 -6.75 8.38 21.57
C VAL A 26 -7.77 9.48 21.87
N GLN A 27 -7.76 10.02 23.09
CA GLN A 27 -8.62 11.15 23.46
C GLN A 27 -8.07 12.43 22.83
N TYR A 28 -8.75 12.94 21.81
CA TYR A 28 -8.50 14.26 21.25
C TYR A 28 -9.36 15.31 21.97
N ASP A 29 -8.84 16.53 22.09
CA ASP A 29 -9.64 17.69 22.48
C ASP A 29 -10.86 17.82 21.54
N PRO A 30 -12.09 17.94 22.07
CA PRO A 30 -13.31 18.10 21.26
C PRO A 30 -13.26 19.23 20.22
N GLN A 31 -12.61 20.35 20.53
CA GLN A 31 -12.46 21.46 19.59
C GLN A 31 -11.47 21.13 18.47
N LEU A 32 -10.32 20.55 18.83
CA LEU A 32 -9.36 20.01 17.87
C LEU A 32 -10.00 18.93 16.99
N LEU A 33 -10.82 18.04 17.56
CA LEU A 33 -11.52 17.00 16.81
C LEU A 33 -12.56 17.58 15.84
N ALA A 34 -13.28 18.63 16.24
CA ALA A 34 -14.21 19.33 15.36
C ALA A 34 -13.47 20.00 14.20
N LEU A 35 -12.33 20.65 14.48
CA LEU A 35 -11.45 21.23 13.48
C LEU A 35 -10.84 20.16 12.56
N MET A 36 -10.40 19.01 13.08
CA MET A 36 -9.83 17.91 12.27
C MET A 36 -10.87 17.24 11.38
N LYS A 37 -12.11 17.07 11.88
CA LYS A 37 -13.25 16.57 11.10
C LYS A 37 -13.64 17.52 9.97
N GLN A 38 -13.47 18.83 10.19
CA GLN A 38 -13.79 19.87 9.21
C GLN A 38 -12.64 20.15 8.25
N ALA A 39 -11.40 20.02 8.71
CA ALA A 39 -10.21 20.31 7.94
C ALA A 39 -9.74 19.15 7.08
N SER A 40 -9.99 17.88 7.45
CA SER A 40 -9.34 16.72 6.79
C SER A 40 -7.84 16.96 6.63
N MET A 41 -7.17 17.32 7.74
CA MET A 41 -5.78 17.85 7.79
C MET A 41 -4.81 17.11 6.85
N PRO A 42 -3.84 17.81 6.23
CA PRO A 42 -2.97 17.22 5.24
C PRO A 42 -2.11 16.14 5.90
N TYR A 43 -2.21 14.92 5.37
CA TYR A 43 -1.50 13.76 5.87
C TYR A 43 -0.14 13.58 5.18
N ALA A 44 -0.05 14.02 3.92
CA ALA A 44 1.21 14.13 3.19
C ALA A 44 2.17 15.11 3.87
N GLY A 45 3.45 14.72 3.94
CA GLY A 45 4.52 15.43 4.63
C GLY A 45 4.62 15.09 6.12
N SER A 46 3.70 14.30 6.68
CA SER A 46 3.71 14.00 8.11
C SER A 46 4.69 12.86 8.46
N THR A 47 5.23 12.89 9.68
CA THR A 47 6.05 11.78 10.20
C THR A 47 5.31 10.43 10.16
N TRP A 48 3.98 10.46 10.27
CA TRP A 48 3.16 9.26 10.19
C TRP A 48 3.06 8.72 8.75
N SER A 49 2.85 9.58 7.75
CA SER A 49 2.87 9.16 6.33
C SER A 49 4.25 8.61 5.93
N ILE A 50 5.33 9.32 6.29
CA ILE A 50 6.71 8.87 6.03
C ILE A 50 6.96 7.51 6.70
N PHE A 51 6.53 7.34 7.95
CA PHE A 51 6.64 6.05 8.64
C PHE A 51 5.89 4.94 7.92
N ASN A 52 4.66 5.20 7.45
CA ASN A 52 3.86 4.20 6.75
C ASN A 52 4.43 3.82 5.39
N HIS A 53 4.98 4.77 4.63
CA HIS A 53 5.67 4.47 3.38
C HIS A 53 6.92 3.62 3.63
N ARG A 54 7.77 4.01 4.59
CA ARG A 54 8.98 3.23 4.93
C ARG A 54 8.64 1.86 5.50
N GLY A 55 7.65 1.79 6.40
CA GLY A 55 7.13 0.55 6.97
C GLY A 55 6.60 -0.40 5.89
N SER A 56 5.81 0.13 4.95
CA SER A 56 5.34 -0.62 3.78
C SER A 56 6.51 -1.09 2.91
N GLY A 57 7.54 -0.25 2.75
CA GLY A 57 8.78 -0.56 2.06
C GLY A 57 9.49 -1.79 2.63
N VAL A 58 9.51 -1.97 3.97
CA VAL A 58 10.05 -3.18 4.61
C VAL A 58 9.30 -4.43 4.13
N PHE A 59 7.97 -4.43 4.16
CA PHE A 59 7.18 -5.59 3.73
C PHE A 59 7.34 -5.88 2.24
N ILE A 60 7.34 -4.85 1.39
CA ILE A 60 7.55 -5.00 -0.06
C ILE A 60 8.96 -5.53 -0.36
N LEU A 61 9.97 -5.05 0.35
CA LEU A 61 11.34 -5.56 0.25
C LEU A 61 11.42 -7.04 0.65
N LEU A 62 10.83 -7.41 1.78
CA LEU A 62 10.77 -8.81 2.24
C LEU A 62 9.99 -9.69 1.27
N TRP A 63 8.89 -9.20 0.72
CA TRP A 63 8.13 -9.89 -0.33
C TRP A 63 8.99 -10.15 -1.56
N GLY A 64 9.70 -9.14 -2.07
CA GLY A 64 10.62 -9.28 -3.20
C GLY A 64 11.79 -10.23 -2.92
N LEU A 65 12.43 -10.13 -1.76
CA LEU A 65 13.54 -11.00 -1.37
C LEU A 65 13.10 -12.46 -1.24
N THR A 66 11.98 -12.71 -0.57
CA THR A 66 11.45 -14.07 -0.40
C THR A 66 11.00 -14.64 -1.75
N ALA A 67 10.40 -13.83 -2.62
CA ALA A 67 10.05 -14.24 -3.98
C ALA A 67 11.30 -14.55 -4.84
N LEU A 68 12.38 -13.78 -4.69
CA LEU A 68 13.64 -14.04 -5.36
C LEU A 68 14.25 -15.37 -4.92
N ILE A 69 14.21 -15.69 -3.61
CA ILE A 69 14.66 -16.99 -3.08
C ILE A 69 13.85 -18.14 -3.70
N VAL A 70 12.52 -17.99 -3.81
CA VAL A 70 11.67 -18.97 -4.51
C VAL A 70 12.08 -19.11 -5.98
N GLY A 71 12.35 -17.99 -6.67
CA GLY A 71 12.79 -17.98 -8.06
C GLY A 71 14.15 -18.66 -8.26
N LEU A 72 15.10 -18.45 -7.36
CA LEU A 72 16.42 -19.10 -7.35
C LEU A 72 16.31 -20.62 -7.20
N GLN A 73 15.29 -21.10 -6.49
CA GLN A 73 15.02 -22.53 -6.30
C GLN A 73 14.37 -23.18 -7.52
N TYR A 74 13.94 -22.43 -8.54
CA TYR A 74 13.28 -22.98 -9.73
C TYR A 74 14.08 -24.12 -10.39
N PRO A 75 13.43 -25.25 -10.80
CA PRO A 75 11.99 -25.53 -10.71
C PRO A 75 11.54 -26.21 -9.41
N ARG A 76 12.41 -26.30 -8.39
CA ARG A 76 12.11 -26.98 -7.14
C ARG A 76 10.96 -26.29 -6.42
N ARG A 77 10.03 -27.10 -5.92
CA ARG A 77 8.84 -26.64 -5.21
C ARG A 77 8.95 -26.94 -3.72
N THR A 78 9.66 -26.07 -2.99
CA THR A 78 9.82 -26.18 -1.53
C THR A 78 8.58 -25.64 -0.80
N TRP A 79 8.52 -25.81 0.52
CA TRP A 79 7.50 -25.16 1.35
C TRP A 79 7.67 -23.62 1.38
N PHE A 80 8.85 -23.11 1.03
CA PHE A 80 9.16 -21.68 1.09
C PHE A 80 8.32 -20.84 0.10
N ARG A 81 7.71 -21.45 -0.91
CA ARG A 81 6.79 -20.78 -1.85
C ARG A 81 5.56 -20.15 -1.21
N PHE A 82 5.24 -20.52 0.03
CA PHE A 82 4.15 -19.92 0.80
C PHE A 82 4.56 -18.63 1.53
N VAL A 83 5.86 -18.32 1.63
CA VAL A 83 6.34 -17.14 2.38
C VAL A 83 6.03 -15.81 1.66
N PRO A 84 6.30 -15.65 0.34
CA PRO A 84 6.01 -14.38 -0.35
C PRO A 84 4.54 -13.90 -0.22
N PRO A 85 3.50 -14.72 -0.46
CA PRO A 85 2.13 -14.24 -0.29
C PRO A 85 1.80 -13.85 1.15
N LEU A 86 2.44 -14.47 2.16
CA LEU A 86 2.24 -14.08 3.56
C LEU A 86 2.82 -12.69 3.86
N MET A 87 3.90 -12.27 3.18
CA MET A 87 4.44 -10.91 3.31
C MET A 87 3.47 -9.85 2.77
N LEU A 88 2.77 -10.15 1.66
CA LEU A 88 1.71 -9.27 1.13
C LEU A 88 0.51 -9.19 2.08
N LEU A 89 0.10 -10.32 2.66
CA LEU A 89 -0.99 -10.35 3.63
C LEU A 89 -0.63 -9.61 4.93
N ALA A 90 0.62 -9.74 5.40
CA ALA A 90 1.13 -8.96 6.53
C ALA A 90 1.18 -7.46 6.24
N LEU A 91 1.56 -7.06 5.02
CA LEU A 91 1.48 -5.66 4.58
C LEU A 91 0.03 -5.15 4.59
N ALA A 92 -0.92 -5.94 4.09
CA ALA A 92 -2.33 -5.56 4.13
C ALA A 92 -2.83 -5.36 5.56
N GLU A 93 -2.46 -6.25 6.48
CA GLU A 93 -2.78 -6.09 7.91
C GLU A 93 -2.16 -4.81 8.49
N PHE A 94 -0.86 -4.56 8.22
CA PHE A 94 -0.19 -3.33 8.64
C PHE A 94 -0.95 -2.08 8.18
N LEU A 95 -1.37 -2.05 6.90
CA LEU A 95 -2.09 -0.92 6.33
C LEU A 95 -3.54 -0.81 6.83
N ILE A 96 -4.24 -1.91 7.10
CA ILE A 96 -5.58 -1.87 7.70
C ILE A 96 -5.56 -1.13 9.03
N LEU A 97 -4.51 -1.36 9.82
CA LEU A 97 -4.38 -0.80 11.16
C LEU A 97 -3.86 0.63 11.14
N ARG A 98 -2.86 0.95 10.30
CA ARG A 98 -2.11 2.21 10.41
C ARG A 98 -2.29 3.20 9.29
N ASN A 99 -2.98 2.87 8.19
CA ASN A 99 -3.02 3.74 7.01
C ASN A 99 -3.42 5.18 7.32
N ASP A 100 -4.26 5.41 8.34
CA ASP A 100 -4.65 6.73 8.82
C ASP A 100 -4.90 6.68 10.35
N PRO A 101 -4.29 7.58 11.15
CA PRO A 101 -4.44 7.59 12.61
C PRO A 101 -5.77 8.16 13.10
N MET A 102 -6.47 8.93 12.26
CA MET A 102 -7.72 9.61 12.57
C MET A 102 -8.96 8.81 12.14
N THR A 103 -8.80 7.85 11.25
CA THR A 103 -9.88 6.97 10.83
C THR A 103 -9.82 5.61 11.52
N TRP A 104 -10.97 4.95 11.57
CA TRP A 104 -11.08 3.56 11.98
C TRP A 104 -9.99 2.69 11.31
N PRO A 105 -9.34 1.74 12.01
CA PRO A 105 -9.71 1.25 13.34
C PRO A 105 -9.09 2.00 14.51
N LEU A 106 -8.08 2.84 14.30
CA LEU A 106 -7.38 3.53 15.40
C LEU A 106 -8.05 4.83 15.82
N GLY A 107 -8.59 5.57 14.86
CA GLY A 107 -9.00 6.94 15.06
C GLY A 107 -10.49 7.14 15.35
N PRO A 108 -10.87 8.36 15.77
CA PRO A 108 -12.22 8.70 16.19
C PRO A 108 -13.22 8.82 15.02
N ILE A 109 -12.75 8.87 13.76
CA ILE A 109 -13.61 8.95 12.59
C ILE A 109 -14.06 7.54 12.19
N GLY A 110 -15.37 7.30 12.27
CA GLY A 110 -15.97 6.00 11.93
C GLY A 110 -15.80 5.62 10.45
N PHE A 111 -15.77 4.31 10.19
CA PHE A 111 -15.49 3.72 8.88
C PHE A 111 -16.33 4.31 7.72
N TRP A 112 -17.65 4.36 7.86
CA TRP A 112 -18.51 4.84 6.76
C TRP A 112 -18.36 6.33 6.47
N TYR A 113 -18.07 7.13 7.50
CA TYR A 113 -17.86 8.56 7.33
C TYR A 113 -16.52 8.84 6.66
N SER A 114 -15.45 8.13 7.06
CA SER A 114 -14.13 8.33 6.47
C SER A 114 -14.07 7.94 4.99
N MET A 115 -14.92 7.01 4.53
CA MET A 115 -15.03 6.62 3.12
C MET A 115 -15.55 7.73 2.19
N GLN A 116 -16.05 8.85 2.74
CA GLN A 116 -16.40 10.03 1.94
C GLN A 116 -15.17 10.84 1.51
N SER A 117 -14.02 10.65 2.19
CA SER A 117 -12.74 11.23 1.76
C SER A 117 -12.19 10.44 0.57
N PRO A 118 -11.93 11.08 -0.58
CA PRO A 118 -11.33 10.41 -1.73
C PRO A 118 -9.99 9.73 -1.43
N GLU A 119 -9.17 10.35 -0.58
CA GLU A 119 -7.86 9.81 -0.17
C GLU A 119 -8.02 8.51 0.63
N VAL A 120 -8.86 8.54 1.69
CA VAL A 120 -9.12 7.36 2.51
C VAL A 120 -9.71 6.24 1.66
N PHE A 121 -10.64 6.58 0.76
CA PHE A 121 -11.24 5.63 -0.18
C PHE A 121 -10.18 4.96 -1.06
N GLN A 122 -9.25 5.74 -1.64
CA GLN A 122 -8.13 5.20 -2.42
C GLN A 122 -7.22 4.31 -1.58
N HIS A 123 -6.87 4.69 -0.34
CA HIS A 123 -6.09 3.82 0.56
C HIS A 123 -6.77 2.49 0.84
N ARG A 124 -8.10 2.47 1.03
CA ARG A 124 -8.84 1.22 1.21
C ARG A 124 -8.83 0.37 -0.05
N ILE A 125 -8.90 0.98 -1.24
CA ILE A 125 -8.74 0.25 -2.50
C ILE A 125 -7.34 -0.36 -2.61
N PHE A 126 -6.27 0.37 -2.25
CA PHE A 126 -4.91 -0.18 -2.25
C PHE A 126 -4.78 -1.38 -1.32
N ILE A 127 -5.37 -1.33 -0.12
CA ILE A 127 -5.42 -2.48 0.79
C ILE A 127 -6.11 -3.67 0.12
N LEU A 128 -7.28 -3.47 -0.52
CA LEU A 128 -7.99 -4.54 -1.22
C LEU A 128 -7.18 -5.15 -2.37
N ILE A 129 -6.43 -4.31 -3.11
CA ILE A 129 -5.51 -4.76 -4.16
C ILE A 129 -4.41 -5.64 -3.56
N ILE A 130 -3.77 -5.21 -2.47
CA ILE A 130 -2.69 -5.97 -1.80
C ILE A 130 -3.22 -7.30 -1.23
N VAL A 131 -4.40 -7.30 -0.59
CA VAL A 131 -5.06 -8.54 -0.14
C VAL A 131 -5.30 -9.48 -1.31
N SER A 132 -5.83 -8.95 -2.42
CA SER A 132 -6.11 -9.74 -3.63
C SER A 132 -4.83 -10.34 -4.20
N MET A 133 -3.73 -9.57 -4.27
CA MET A 133 -2.41 -10.06 -4.67
C MET A 133 -1.93 -11.20 -3.77
N GLY A 134 -2.00 -11.02 -2.45
CA GLY A 134 -1.61 -12.03 -1.46
C GLY A 134 -2.42 -13.31 -1.57
N VAL A 135 -3.75 -13.21 -1.72
CA VAL A 135 -4.64 -14.37 -1.89
C VAL A 135 -4.38 -15.09 -3.21
N ILE A 136 -4.24 -14.36 -4.32
CA ILE A 136 -3.93 -14.95 -5.63
C ILE A 136 -2.62 -15.73 -5.56
N GLU A 137 -1.55 -15.14 -5.04
CA GLU A 137 -0.26 -15.83 -4.93
C GLU A 137 -0.30 -16.98 -3.91
N LEU A 138 -1.12 -16.89 -2.85
CA LEU A 138 -1.31 -18.00 -1.92
C LEU A 138 -2.02 -19.19 -2.58
N LEU A 139 -3.08 -18.92 -3.34
CA LEU A 139 -3.79 -19.94 -4.12
C LEU A 139 -2.90 -20.54 -5.21
N ARG A 140 -2.05 -19.72 -5.84
CA ARG A 140 -1.04 -20.17 -6.81
C ARG A 140 -0.02 -21.09 -6.15
N ALA A 141 0.56 -20.68 -5.02
CA ALA A 141 1.55 -21.47 -4.28
C ALA A 141 0.99 -22.85 -3.87
N ALA A 142 -0.32 -22.91 -3.65
CA ALA A 142 -1.06 -24.10 -3.29
C ALA A 142 -1.68 -24.88 -4.46
N ASP A 143 -1.37 -24.50 -5.70
CA ASP A 143 -1.87 -25.15 -6.92
C ASP A 143 -3.41 -25.18 -7.02
N ARG A 144 -4.09 -24.12 -6.57
CA ARG A 144 -5.56 -23.99 -6.58
C ARG A 144 -6.12 -23.01 -7.61
N LEU A 145 -5.27 -22.32 -8.36
CA LEU A 145 -5.74 -21.45 -9.44
C LEU A 145 -5.91 -22.22 -10.75
N PRO A 146 -7.02 -22.03 -11.48
CA PRO A 146 -7.13 -22.47 -12.87
C PRO A 146 -6.00 -21.88 -13.72
N THR A 147 -5.60 -22.58 -14.78
CA THR A 147 -4.46 -22.19 -15.64
C THR A 147 -4.52 -20.75 -16.14
N VAL A 148 -5.71 -20.26 -16.53
CA VAL A 148 -5.90 -18.88 -16.99
C VAL A 148 -5.68 -17.89 -15.84
N ALA A 149 -6.29 -18.12 -14.69
CA ALA A 149 -6.12 -17.26 -13.52
C ALA A 149 -4.68 -17.24 -13.02
N ALA A 150 -4.00 -18.38 -13.04
CA ALA A 150 -2.58 -18.51 -12.73
C ALA A 150 -1.67 -17.77 -13.74
N ARG A 151 -2.17 -17.27 -14.87
CA ARG A 151 -1.36 -16.45 -15.78
C ARG A 151 -1.64 -14.97 -15.67
N TYR A 152 -2.91 -14.60 -15.44
CA TYR A 152 -3.36 -13.22 -15.64
C TYR A 152 -3.86 -12.52 -14.37
N ALA A 153 -4.30 -13.26 -13.34
CA ALA A 153 -4.95 -12.63 -12.19
C ALA A 153 -4.01 -11.69 -11.43
N PHE A 154 -2.79 -12.15 -11.12
CA PHE A 154 -1.81 -11.32 -10.42
C PHE A 154 -1.36 -10.12 -11.28
N PRO A 155 -0.91 -10.29 -12.54
CA PRO A 155 -0.57 -9.14 -13.39
C PRO A 155 -1.70 -8.12 -13.54
N ALA A 156 -2.96 -8.56 -13.67
CA ALA A 156 -4.10 -7.66 -13.82
C ALA A 156 -4.37 -6.83 -12.56
N VAL A 157 -4.37 -7.45 -11.38
CA VAL A 157 -4.58 -6.75 -10.11
C VAL A 157 -3.43 -5.78 -9.82
N THR A 158 -2.18 -6.21 -10.05
CA THR A 158 -1.01 -5.34 -9.85
C THR A 158 -0.99 -4.18 -10.86
N LEU A 159 -1.43 -4.40 -12.10
CA LEU A 159 -1.59 -3.33 -13.09
C LEU A 159 -2.61 -2.29 -12.64
N ALA A 160 -3.75 -2.73 -12.09
CA ALA A 160 -4.74 -1.81 -11.53
C ALA A 160 -4.15 -0.95 -10.40
N GLY A 161 -3.32 -1.54 -9.53
CA GLY A 161 -2.59 -0.80 -8.49
C GLY A 161 -1.59 0.21 -9.06
N ALA A 162 -0.77 -0.21 -10.03
CA ALA A 162 0.21 0.66 -10.69
C ALA A 162 -0.45 1.82 -11.48
N LEU A 163 -1.65 1.61 -12.01
CA LEU A 163 -2.43 2.68 -12.63
C LEU A 163 -3.03 3.61 -11.58
N LEU A 164 -3.60 3.07 -10.50
CA LEU A 164 -4.26 3.87 -9.46
C LEU A 164 -3.27 4.81 -8.75
N ILE A 165 -2.02 4.39 -8.54
CA ILE A 165 -1.01 5.21 -7.86
C ILE A 165 -0.63 6.48 -8.66
N LEU A 166 -0.78 6.46 -9.99
CA LEU A 166 -0.58 7.66 -10.83
C LEU A 166 -1.62 8.76 -10.54
N PHE A 167 -2.79 8.37 -10.05
CA PHE A 167 -3.91 9.27 -9.74
C PHE A 167 -4.16 9.36 -8.23
N HIS A 168 -3.21 8.91 -7.41
CA HIS A 168 -3.36 8.97 -5.96
C HIS A 168 -3.30 10.42 -5.49
N GLN A 169 -4.30 10.83 -4.70
CA GLN A 169 -4.40 12.18 -4.16
C GLN A 169 -4.01 12.20 -2.68
N HIS A 170 -3.14 13.17 -2.34
CA HIS A 170 -2.68 13.44 -0.97
C HIS A 170 -3.29 14.72 -0.37
N LEU A 171 -3.96 15.52 -1.19
CA LEU A 171 -4.76 16.68 -0.80
C LEU A 171 -6.12 16.53 -1.48
N GLY A 172 -7.18 16.36 -0.70
CA GLY A 172 -8.53 16.39 -1.23
C GLY A 172 -8.91 17.82 -1.71
N PRO A 173 -9.68 17.97 -2.80
CA PRO A 173 -10.11 19.29 -3.31
C PRO A 173 -10.91 20.13 -2.31
N GLY A 174 -11.42 19.52 -1.23
CA GLY A 174 -12.09 20.23 -0.13
C GLY A 174 -11.16 21.08 0.73
N MET A 175 -9.86 20.77 0.82
CA MET A 175 -8.92 21.54 1.64
C MET A 175 -8.39 22.79 0.93
N GLU A 176 -8.07 22.70 -0.36
CA GLU A 176 -7.70 23.88 -1.17
C GLU A 176 -8.81 24.94 -1.07
N GLN A 177 -10.07 24.49 -1.14
CA GLN A 177 -11.25 25.31 -0.94
C GLN A 177 -11.42 25.78 0.51
N ALA A 178 -11.13 24.95 1.52
CA ALA A 178 -11.24 25.33 2.95
C ALA A 178 -10.15 26.33 3.39
N MET A 179 -8.92 26.18 2.90
CA MET A 179 -7.81 27.11 3.13
C MET A 179 -8.08 28.45 2.43
N ALA A 180 -8.59 28.41 1.19
CA ALA A 180 -9.02 29.61 0.47
C ALA A 180 -10.23 30.30 1.13
N ALA A 181 -11.20 29.53 1.64
CA ALA A 181 -12.43 30.07 2.23
C ALA A 181 -12.24 30.65 3.64
N GLN A 182 -11.27 30.17 4.42
CA GLN A 182 -11.04 30.65 5.79
C GLN A 182 -10.03 31.79 5.88
N GLY A 183 -9.46 32.22 4.76
CA GLY A 183 -8.52 33.35 4.72
C GLY A 183 -7.33 33.18 5.65
N MET A 184 -6.95 31.94 6.00
CA MET A 184 -5.78 31.63 6.80
C MET A 184 -4.55 31.79 5.89
N PRO A 185 -3.82 32.93 5.95
CA PRO A 185 -2.60 33.09 5.18
C PRO A 185 -1.60 32.13 5.82
N GLY A 186 -0.90 31.36 4.98
CA GLY A 186 -0.15 30.21 5.44
C GLY A 186 0.78 30.48 6.63
N MET A 187 0.84 29.50 7.53
CA MET A 187 1.85 29.50 8.59
C MET A 187 3.23 29.50 7.95
N THR A 188 3.93 30.62 8.01
CA THR A 188 5.25 30.82 7.44
C THR A 188 6.31 30.08 8.28
N MET A 189 6.56 28.81 7.97
CA MET A 189 7.79 28.15 8.40
C MET A 189 8.93 28.56 7.46
N GLY A 190 9.55 29.71 7.73
CA GLY A 190 10.83 30.10 7.13
C GLY A 190 10.76 30.78 5.76
N GLY A 191 10.20 31.99 5.68
CA GLY A 191 10.55 32.98 4.65
C GLY A 191 10.29 32.65 3.17
N HIS A 192 9.63 31.54 2.84
CA HIS A 192 9.12 31.23 1.49
C HIS A 192 7.60 31.32 1.49
N ASP A 193 7.00 31.62 0.32
CA ASP A 193 5.55 31.65 0.18
C ASP A 193 4.99 30.25 0.54
N PRO A 194 4.04 30.14 1.48
CA PRO A 194 3.38 28.88 1.83
C PRO A 194 2.83 28.11 0.62
N ASN A 195 2.42 28.81 -0.44
CA ASN A 195 1.95 28.17 -1.67
C ASN A 195 3.09 27.55 -2.48
N GLU A 196 4.25 28.21 -2.55
CA GLU A 196 5.44 27.68 -3.24
C GLU A 196 5.99 26.44 -2.52
N THR A 197 6.01 26.45 -1.19
CA THR A 197 6.48 25.31 -0.39
C THR A 197 5.54 24.09 -0.51
N MET A 198 4.23 24.30 -0.50
CA MET A 198 3.25 23.22 -0.68
C MET A 198 3.27 22.67 -2.12
N GLU A 199 3.41 23.53 -3.13
CA GLU A 199 3.54 23.12 -4.53
C GLU A 199 4.80 22.25 -4.73
N ALA A 200 5.93 22.65 -4.13
CA ALA A 200 7.18 21.89 -4.18
C ALA A 200 7.06 20.51 -3.51
N SER A 201 6.45 20.42 -2.31
CA SER A 201 6.19 19.14 -1.65
C SER A 201 5.26 18.24 -2.47
N MET A 202 4.19 18.79 -3.04
CA MET A 202 3.27 18.03 -3.88
C MET A 202 3.93 17.55 -5.18
N ALA A 203 4.82 18.34 -5.78
CA ALA A 203 5.60 17.93 -6.93
C ALA A 203 6.58 16.80 -6.57
N HIS A 204 7.23 16.88 -5.41
CA HIS A 204 8.13 15.83 -4.90
C HIS A 204 7.37 14.52 -4.64
N ILE A 205 6.22 14.58 -3.96
CA ILE A 205 5.37 13.41 -3.73
C ILE A 205 4.93 12.77 -5.05
N LYS A 206 4.48 13.56 -6.02
CA LYS A 206 4.11 13.05 -7.35
C LYS A 206 5.29 12.37 -8.05
N HIS A 207 6.50 12.92 -7.91
CA HIS A 207 7.71 12.33 -8.47
C HIS A 207 8.00 10.95 -7.87
N GLU A 208 7.91 10.83 -6.55
CA GLU A 208 8.08 9.54 -5.85
C GLU A 208 7.02 8.51 -6.30
N HIS A 209 5.75 8.94 -6.41
CA HIS A 209 4.64 8.07 -6.86
C HIS A 209 4.80 7.61 -8.31
N MET A 210 5.33 8.48 -9.18
CA MET A 210 5.65 8.13 -10.55
C MET A 210 6.69 7.01 -10.61
N TRP A 211 7.74 7.06 -9.78
CA TRP A 211 8.74 6.00 -9.72
C TRP A 211 8.18 4.68 -9.18
N PHE A 212 7.30 4.73 -8.17
CA PHE A 212 6.56 3.53 -7.72
C PHE A 212 5.74 2.92 -8.87
N ALA A 213 5.03 3.75 -9.64
CA ALA A 213 4.24 3.30 -10.78
C ALA A 213 5.10 2.66 -11.86
N ILE A 214 6.20 3.31 -12.26
CA ILE A 214 7.13 2.80 -13.29
C ILE A 214 7.67 1.42 -12.88
N SER A 215 8.16 1.30 -11.65
CA SER A 215 8.63 0.02 -11.11
C SER A 215 7.52 -1.04 -11.10
N GLY A 216 6.29 -0.64 -10.75
CA GLY A 216 5.10 -1.48 -10.81
C GLY A 216 4.77 -1.99 -12.23
N PHE A 217 4.82 -1.14 -13.25
CA PHE A 217 4.63 -1.55 -14.65
C PHE A 217 5.71 -2.53 -15.10
N CYS A 218 6.97 -2.28 -14.75
CA CYS A 218 8.08 -3.19 -15.03
C CYS A 218 7.89 -4.56 -14.36
N LEU A 219 7.45 -4.58 -13.11
CA LEU A 219 7.10 -5.79 -12.37
C LEU A 219 5.99 -6.57 -13.09
N VAL A 220 4.89 -5.89 -13.46
CA VAL A 220 3.76 -6.49 -14.19
C VAL A 220 4.23 -7.12 -15.50
N ALA A 221 5.00 -6.38 -16.30
CA ALA A 221 5.52 -6.86 -17.57
C ALA A 221 6.40 -8.11 -17.39
N ALA A 222 7.37 -8.05 -16.46
CA ALA A 222 8.27 -9.17 -16.17
C ALA A 222 7.49 -10.41 -15.68
N LYS A 223 6.52 -10.22 -14.78
CA LYS A 223 5.71 -11.30 -14.22
C LYS A 223 4.81 -11.93 -15.29
N LEU A 224 4.20 -11.12 -16.17
CA LEU A 224 3.36 -11.62 -17.25
C LEU A 224 4.17 -12.40 -18.29
N LEU A 225 5.38 -11.94 -18.65
CA LEU A 225 6.28 -12.67 -19.54
C LEU A 225 6.69 -14.02 -18.95
N ALA A 226 7.00 -14.06 -17.65
CA ALA A 226 7.33 -15.30 -16.95
C ALA A 226 6.13 -16.27 -16.92
N ASP A 227 4.95 -15.79 -16.49
CA ASP A 227 3.76 -16.62 -16.29
C ASP A 227 3.17 -17.13 -17.62
N THR A 228 3.34 -16.39 -18.72
CA THR A 228 2.91 -16.83 -20.06
C THR A 228 3.94 -17.72 -20.78
N GLY A 229 5.10 -17.97 -20.16
CA GLY A 229 6.17 -18.79 -20.73
C GLY A 229 7.01 -18.12 -21.81
N ARG A 230 6.81 -16.81 -22.05
CA ARG A 230 7.63 -16.01 -22.98
C ARG A 230 9.04 -15.76 -22.45
N LEU A 231 9.21 -15.76 -21.13
CA LEU A 231 10.50 -15.73 -20.46
C LEU A 231 10.64 -16.96 -19.56
N PRO A 232 10.98 -18.14 -20.12
CA PRO A 232 10.94 -19.39 -19.37
C PRO A 232 12.12 -19.55 -18.41
N GLY A 233 11.97 -20.49 -17.48
CA GLY A 233 13.06 -20.94 -16.63
C GLY A 233 13.38 -19.99 -15.47
N ARG A 234 14.62 -20.08 -14.98
CA ARG A 234 15.07 -19.35 -13.79
C ARG A 234 15.08 -17.84 -14.01
N LEU A 235 15.40 -17.37 -15.22
CA LEU A 235 15.42 -15.94 -15.54
C LEU A 235 14.03 -15.31 -15.34
N GLY A 236 12.97 -15.93 -15.88
CA GLY A 236 11.60 -15.46 -15.67
C GLY A 236 11.17 -15.49 -14.21
N ALA A 237 11.60 -16.53 -13.47
CA ALA A 237 11.30 -16.65 -12.05
C ALA A 237 12.00 -15.59 -11.18
N MET A 238 13.15 -15.05 -11.64
CA MET A 238 13.98 -14.10 -10.88
C MET A 238 13.82 -12.65 -11.31
N LEU A 239 13.28 -12.33 -12.48
CA LEU A 239 13.26 -10.95 -12.98
C LEU A 239 12.24 -10.07 -12.24
N TRP A 240 11.00 -10.54 -12.12
CA TRP A 240 9.93 -9.74 -11.49
C TRP A 240 10.18 -9.43 -10.00
N PRO A 241 10.77 -10.31 -9.16
CA PRO A 241 11.08 -9.98 -7.77
C PRO A 241 12.13 -8.88 -7.64
N LEU A 242 13.01 -8.69 -8.62
CA LEU A 242 14.00 -7.61 -8.58
C LEU A 242 13.33 -6.23 -8.64
N PHE A 243 12.24 -6.08 -9.40
CA PHE A 243 11.44 -4.86 -9.40
C PHE A 243 10.68 -4.66 -8.08
N ALA A 244 10.21 -5.74 -7.46
CA ALA A 244 9.62 -5.67 -6.11
C ALA A 244 10.67 -5.22 -5.07
N ILE A 245 11.89 -5.79 -5.11
CA ILE A 245 13.01 -5.39 -4.25
C ILE A 245 13.37 -3.92 -4.46
N ALA A 246 13.49 -3.48 -5.71
CA ALA A 246 13.79 -2.09 -6.04
C ALA A 246 12.70 -1.14 -5.51
N THR A 247 11.43 -1.51 -5.65
CA THR A 247 10.30 -0.74 -5.10
C THR A 247 10.39 -0.64 -3.58
N GLY A 248 10.61 -1.77 -2.89
CA GLY A 248 10.73 -1.78 -1.43
C GLY A 248 11.92 -0.96 -0.93
N ALA A 249 13.07 -1.07 -1.61
CA ALA A 249 14.25 -0.26 -1.30
C ALA A 249 14.03 1.23 -1.51
N TYR A 250 13.33 1.60 -2.59
CA TYR A 250 12.98 2.99 -2.87
C TYR A 250 12.01 3.55 -1.81
N MET A 251 10.98 2.79 -1.42
CA MET A 251 10.06 3.16 -0.34
C MET A 251 10.76 3.32 1.03
N LEU A 252 11.84 2.59 1.31
CA LEU A 252 12.63 2.79 2.53
C LEU A 252 13.38 4.13 2.53
N GLY A 253 13.79 4.59 1.35
CA GLY A 253 14.39 5.90 1.14
C GLY A 253 13.38 7.05 1.08
N TYR A 254 12.08 6.75 1.13
CA TYR A 254 11.03 7.74 0.93
C TYR A 254 11.15 8.92 1.89
N THR A 255 11.04 10.11 1.32
CA THR A 255 10.98 11.41 1.99
C THR A 255 9.85 12.19 1.34
N GLU A 256 9.04 12.87 2.16
CA GLU A 256 8.02 13.84 1.71
C GLU A 256 8.49 15.26 2.04
#